data_AF-A0AAV8ZBJ2-F1
#
_entry.id   AF-A0AAV8ZBJ2-F1
#
_cell.length_a   1.000
_cell.length_b   1.000
_cell.length_c   1.000
_cell.angle_alpha   90.00
_cell.angle_beta   90.00
_cell.angle_gamma   90.00
#
_symmetry.space_group_name_H-M   'P 1'
#
loop_
_entity.id
_entity.type
_entity.pdbx_description
1 polymer ?
#
loop_
_entity_poly.entity_id
_entity_poly.type
_entity_poly.pdbx_seq_one_letter_code
_entity_poly.pdbx_strand_id
1 'polypeptide(L)'
;MRSCSLVSRNAPPPLNQGTISKIEAQYREMGHVRKVPSKRQTVVDNDTKLNLLLALEENPITPARQLASDIKIKVKTKTVLKILKYEKKRPYKMQAVQELLEDDPDRRDHFSLMTLLMEQDTCVYSSTN
;
A
#
# COMPACT_ATOMS: atom_id res chain seq x y z
N MET A 1 30.70 43.92 30.78
CA MET A 1 29.63 43.02 30.31
C MET A 1 30.27 41.68 29.96
N ARG A 2 29.95 40.59 30.67
CA ARG A 2 30.56 39.28 30.44
C ARG A 2 29.71 38.52 29.42
N SER A 3 30.24 38.27 28.23
CA SER A 3 29.61 37.43 27.21
C SER A 3 29.61 35.97 27.68
N CYS A 4 28.42 35.42 27.89
CA CYS A 4 28.23 34.02 28.23
C CYS A 4 28.37 33.17 26.96
N SER A 5 29.53 32.54 26.74
CA SER A 5 29.69 31.55 25.68
C SER A 5 29.33 30.17 26.22
N LEU A 6 28.05 29.81 26.19
CA LEU A 6 27.58 28.44 26.38
C LEU A 6 27.94 27.62 25.14
N VAL A 7 29.22 27.30 24.95
CA VAL A 7 29.63 26.32 23.95
C VAL A 7 29.45 24.94 24.56
N SER A 8 28.33 24.31 24.23
CA SER A 8 28.09 22.90 24.54
C SER A 8 29.24 22.06 23.96
N ARG A 9 29.83 21.17 24.78
CA ARG A 9 30.99 20.34 24.41
C ARG A 9 30.71 19.37 23.24
N ASN A 10 29.44 19.22 22.87
CA ASN A 10 28.97 18.40 21.74
C ASN A 10 28.28 19.25 20.66
N ALA A 11 28.64 20.54 20.52
CA ALA A 11 28.05 21.38 19.51
C ALA A 11 28.46 20.91 18.09
N PRO A 12 27.50 20.74 17.16
CA PRO A 12 27.84 20.51 15.76
C PRO A 12 28.71 21.66 15.24
N PRO A 13 29.55 21.40 14.22
CA PRO A 13 30.45 22.41 13.68
C PRO A 13 29.68 23.68 13.29
N PRO A 14 30.30 24.86 13.43
CA PRO A 14 29.64 26.12 13.12
C PRO A 14 29.11 26.10 11.69
N LEU A 15 27.84 26.48 11.54
CA LEU A 15 27.20 26.56 10.23
C LEU A 15 27.82 27.70 9.42
N ASN A 16 28.08 27.45 8.14
CA ASN A 16 28.54 28.49 7.22
C ASN A 16 27.43 29.54 7.00
N GLN A 17 27.80 30.82 6.92
CA GLN A 17 26.89 31.93 6.61
C GLN A 17 26.06 31.66 5.35
N GLY A 18 26.66 31.08 4.32
CA GLY A 18 25.95 30.72 3.09
C GLY A 18 24.83 29.69 3.32
N THR A 19 24.99 28.80 4.30
CA THR A 19 23.94 27.84 4.70
C THR A 19 22.82 28.54 5.43
N ILE A 20 23.14 29.49 6.32
CA ILE A 20 22.15 30.29 7.06
C ILE A 20 21.30 31.12 6.08
N SER A 21 21.94 31.79 5.12
CA SER A 21 21.24 32.59 4.10
C SER A 21 20.29 31.74 3.24
N LYS A 22 20.71 30.54 2.83
CA LYS A 22 19.85 29.60 2.09
C LYS A 22 18.66 29.13 2.90
N ILE A 23 18.86 28.81 4.18
CA ILE A 23 17.78 28.40 5.09
C ILE A 23 16.79 29.53 5.29
N GLU A 24 17.28 30.76 5.48
CA GLU A 24 16.42 31.93 5.67
C GLU A 24 15.61 32.24 4.40
N ALA A 25 16.25 32.23 3.22
CA ALA A 25 15.57 32.40 1.95
C ALA A 25 14.48 31.33 1.75
N GLN A 26 14.83 30.05 1.99
CA GLN A 26 13.90 28.93 1.90
C GLN A 26 12.69 29.09 2.85
N TYR A 27 12.92 29.59 4.06
CA TYR A 27 11.86 29.85 5.04
C TYR A 27 10.97 31.02 4.64
N ARG A 28 11.55 32.12 4.12
CA ARG A 28 10.78 33.29 3.65
C ARG A 28 9.90 32.94 2.46
N GLU A 29 10.36 32.07 1.56
CA GLU A 29 9.60 31.66 0.37
C GLU A 29 8.51 30.63 0.67
N MET A 30 8.85 29.53 1.34
CA MET A 30 7.93 28.39 1.55
C MET A 30 7.24 28.38 2.91
N GLY A 31 7.65 29.24 3.85
CA GLY A 31 7.20 29.20 5.25
C GLY A 31 7.78 28.04 6.06
N HIS A 32 8.62 27.19 5.45
CA HIS A 32 9.26 26.05 6.12
C HIS A 32 10.56 25.62 5.44
N VAL A 33 11.47 25.02 6.21
CA VAL A 33 12.79 24.53 5.73
C VAL A 33 12.75 23.02 5.43
N ARG A 34 11.57 22.39 5.40
CA ARG A 34 11.46 20.96 5.12
C ARG A 34 11.96 20.66 3.70
N LYS A 35 12.89 19.72 3.59
CA LYS A 35 13.37 19.23 2.30
C LYS A 35 12.21 18.49 1.62
N VAL A 36 11.81 18.97 0.45
CA VAL A 36 10.86 18.26 -0.39
C VAL A 36 11.52 16.94 -0.80
N PRO A 37 10.87 15.78 -0.58
CA PRO A 37 11.40 14.53 -1.09
C PRO A 37 11.52 14.64 -2.61
N SER A 38 12.74 14.45 -3.13
CA SER A 38 12.95 14.37 -4.57
C SER A 38 12.04 13.26 -5.11
N LYS A 39 11.06 13.64 -5.94
CA LYS A 39 10.22 12.68 -6.64
C LYS A 39 11.13 11.92 -7.60
N ARG A 40 11.60 10.73 -7.21
CA ARG A 40 12.22 9.81 -8.15
C ARG A 40 11.14 9.43 -9.16
N GLN A 41 11.23 10.00 -10.38
CA GLN A 41 10.37 9.57 -11.47
C GLN A 41 10.57 8.07 -11.67
N THR A 42 9.47 7.31 -11.58
CA THR A 42 9.46 5.94 -12.05
C THR A 42 9.66 5.99 -13.56
N VAL A 43 10.60 5.20 -14.08
CA VAL A 43 10.87 5.05 -15.53
C VAL A 43 9.64 4.55 -16.31
N VAL A 44 8.60 4.13 -15.59
CA VAL A 44 7.37 3.55 -16.14
C VAL A 44 6.33 4.64 -16.29
N ASP A 45 5.81 4.74 -17.50
CA ASP A 45 4.77 5.69 -17.87
C ASP A 45 3.44 5.37 -17.15
N ASN A 46 2.63 6.38 -16.87
CA ASN A 46 1.39 6.20 -16.11
C ASN A 46 0.39 5.29 -16.85
N ASP A 47 0.34 5.36 -18.18
CA ASP A 47 -0.54 4.54 -18.99
C ASP A 47 -0.16 3.06 -18.90
N THR A 48 1.14 2.77 -18.89
CA THR A 48 1.63 1.39 -18.73
C THR A 48 1.34 0.83 -17.35
N LYS A 49 1.41 1.67 -16.33
CA LYS A 49 1.03 1.31 -14.97
C LYS A 49 -0.47 1.02 -14.88
N LEU A 50 -1.31 1.83 -15.51
CA LEU A 50 -2.76 1.63 -15.54
C LEU A 50 -3.11 0.31 -16.23
N ASN A 51 -2.57 0.06 -17.42
CA ASN A 51 -2.79 -1.18 -18.16
C ASN A 51 -2.38 -2.42 -17.37
N LEU A 52 -1.27 -2.33 -16.62
CA LEU A 52 -0.82 -3.41 -15.74
C LEU A 52 -1.82 -3.72 -14.62
N LEU A 53 -2.38 -2.69 -14.02
CA LEU A 53 -3.35 -2.84 -12.93
C LEU A 53 -4.68 -3.37 -13.45
N LEU A 54 -5.14 -2.93 -14.63
CA LEU A 54 -6.34 -3.47 -15.27
C LEU A 54 -6.19 -4.95 -15.60
N ALA A 55 -5.07 -5.36 -16.21
CA ALA A 55 -4.80 -6.76 -16.52
C ALA A 55 -4.75 -7.65 -15.26
N LEU A 56 -4.24 -7.12 -14.14
CA LEU A 56 -4.24 -7.83 -12.86
C LEU A 56 -5.64 -7.93 -12.27
N GLU A 57 -6.49 -6.92 -12.42
CA GLU A 57 -7.86 -6.91 -11.91
C GLU A 57 -8.72 -7.94 -12.66
N GLU A 58 -8.54 -8.07 -13.98
CA GLU A 58 -9.20 -9.09 -14.79
C GLU A 58 -8.79 -10.51 -14.38
N ASN A 59 -7.49 -10.72 -14.11
CA ASN A 59 -6.95 -12.03 -13.78
C ASN A 59 -5.95 -11.95 -12.60
N PRO A 60 -6.42 -12.01 -11.35
CA PRO A 60 -5.57 -11.77 -10.15
C PRO A 60 -4.53 -12.86 -9.88
N ILE A 61 -4.66 -14.02 -10.54
CA ILE A 61 -3.80 -15.18 -10.37
C ILE A 61 -2.58 -15.12 -11.33
N THR A 62 -2.58 -14.17 -12.27
CA THR A 62 -1.52 -14.08 -13.28
C THR A 62 -0.16 -13.77 -12.64
N PRO A 63 0.88 -14.58 -12.93
CA PRO A 63 2.21 -14.32 -12.43
C PRO A 63 2.79 -13.05 -13.06
N ALA A 64 3.56 -12.29 -12.28
CA ALA A 64 4.20 -11.04 -12.72
C ALA A 64 5.07 -11.19 -13.99
N ARG A 65 5.55 -12.41 -14.29
CA ARG A 65 6.30 -12.69 -15.53
C ARG A 65 5.39 -12.68 -16.76
N GLN A 66 4.17 -13.23 -16.67
CA GLN A 66 3.19 -13.19 -17.74
C GLN A 66 2.68 -11.77 -17.94
N LEU A 67 2.28 -11.08 -16.86
CA LEU A 67 1.88 -9.67 -16.91
C LEU A 67 2.93 -8.76 -17.57
N ALA A 68 4.23 -9.03 -17.34
CA ALA A 68 5.32 -8.29 -17.98
C ALA A 68 5.44 -8.54 -19.50
N SER A 69 5.01 -9.71 -19.97
CA SER A 69 4.99 -10.09 -21.38
C SER A 69 3.72 -9.64 -22.10
N ASP A 70 2.59 -9.61 -21.40
CA ASP A 70 1.27 -9.29 -21.97
C ASP A 70 1.14 -7.80 -22.30
N ILE A 71 1.81 -6.95 -21.52
CA ILE A 71 1.87 -5.52 -21.79
C ILE A 71 2.84 -5.29 -22.96
N LYS A 72 2.34 -4.69 -24.05
CA LYS A 72 3.07 -4.42 -25.30
C LYS A 72 4.41 -3.70 -25.12
N ILE A 73 4.59 -3.01 -23.99
CA ILE A 73 5.84 -2.35 -23.61
C ILE A 73 6.62 -3.33 -22.76
N LYS A 74 7.81 -3.74 -23.22
CA LYS A 74 8.70 -4.69 -22.54
C LYS A 74 9.15 -4.15 -21.17
N VAL A 75 8.34 -4.35 -20.14
CA VAL A 75 8.66 -4.02 -18.76
C VAL A 75 9.39 -5.21 -18.13
N LYS A 76 10.49 -4.96 -17.41
CA LYS A 76 11.16 -6.03 -16.64
C LYS A 76 10.26 -6.52 -15.51
N THR A 77 10.23 -7.82 -15.25
CA THR A 77 9.45 -8.43 -14.15
C THR A 77 9.73 -7.78 -12.79
N LYS A 78 10.98 -7.37 -12.51
CA LYS A 78 11.35 -6.65 -11.27
C LYS A 78 10.59 -5.32 -11.12
N THR A 79 10.31 -4.65 -12.24
CA THR A 79 9.60 -3.37 -12.25
C THR A 79 8.11 -3.58 -12.00
N VAL A 80 7.51 -4.62 -12.60
CA VAL A 80 6.13 -5.06 -12.30
C VAL A 80 5.97 -5.30 -10.79
N LEU A 81 6.86 -6.09 -10.18
CA LEU A 81 6.81 -6.35 -8.74
C LEU A 81 6.94 -5.09 -7.88
N LYS A 82 7.73 -4.08 -8.31
CA LYS A 82 7.81 -2.79 -7.61
C LYS A 82 6.51 -2.01 -7.69
N ILE A 83 5.86 -2.00 -8.85
CA ILE A 83 4.57 -1.33 -9.07
C ILE A 83 3.50 -1.99 -8.19
N LEU A 84 3.40 -3.32 -8.23
CA LEU A 84 2.46 -4.09 -7.41
C LEU A 84 2.68 -3.81 -5.91
N LYS A 85 3.94 -3.77 -5.46
CA LYS A 85 4.29 -3.43 -4.07
C LYS A 85 3.87 -2.00 -3.70
N TYR A 86 4.07 -1.03 -4.59
CA TYR A 86 3.71 0.37 -4.37
C TYR A 86 2.20 0.56 -4.29
N GLU A 87 1.46 -0.09 -5.19
CA GLU A 87 -0.01 -0.08 -5.26
C GLU A 87 -0.68 -1.01 -4.24
N LYS A 88 0.12 -1.67 -3.38
CA LYS A 88 -0.35 -2.63 -2.35
C LYS A 88 -1.18 -3.78 -2.93
N LYS A 89 -1.07 -4.07 -4.22
CA LYS A 89 -1.70 -5.23 -4.87
C LYS A 89 -0.78 -6.43 -4.70
N ARG A 90 -1.31 -7.50 -4.09
CA ARG A 90 -0.61 -8.78 -3.95
C ARG A 90 -1.41 -9.82 -4.72
N PRO A 91 -0.83 -10.50 -5.72
CA PRO A 91 -1.51 -11.64 -6.34
C PRO A 91 -1.61 -12.74 -5.28
N TYR A 92 -2.81 -12.95 -4.74
CA TYR A 92 -3.09 -14.06 -3.82
C TYR A 92 -3.43 -15.28 -4.66
N LYS A 93 -2.80 -16.41 -4.37
CA LYS A 93 -3.22 -17.68 -4.94
C LYS A 93 -4.41 -18.18 -4.13
N MET A 94 -5.62 -17.97 -4.65
CA MET A 94 -6.80 -18.66 -4.13
C MET A 94 -6.56 -20.16 -4.34
N GLN A 95 -6.48 -20.91 -3.25
CA GLN A 95 -6.41 -22.37 -3.30
C GLN A 95 -7.78 -22.88 -2.87
N ALA A 96 -8.49 -23.54 -3.78
CA ALA A 96 -9.58 -24.40 -3.39
C ALA A 96 -8.96 -25.60 -2.67
N VAL A 97 -8.98 -25.58 -1.33
CA VAL A 97 -8.44 -26.67 -0.50
C VAL A 97 -9.33 -27.91 -0.60
N GLN A 98 -10.61 -27.73 -0.95
CA GLN A 98 -11.59 -28.79 -1.13
C GLN A 98 -12.45 -28.48 -2.37
N GLU A 99 -12.54 -29.45 -3.28
CA GLU A 99 -13.49 -29.38 -4.40
C GLU A 99 -14.90 -29.56 -3.85
N LEU A 100 -15.83 -28.69 -4.23
CA LEU A 100 -17.23 -28.82 -3.86
C LEU A 100 -17.88 -29.88 -4.76
N LEU A 101 -18.56 -30.84 -4.15
CA LEU A 101 -19.47 -31.74 -4.87
C LEU A 101 -20.70 -30.97 -5.34
N GLU A 102 -21.42 -31.50 -6.33
CA GLU A 102 -22.58 -30.86 -6.96
C GLU A 102 -23.63 -30.37 -5.94
N ASP A 103 -23.88 -31.16 -4.91
CA ASP A 103 -24.87 -30.87 -3.85
C ASP A 103 -24.30 -30.08 -2.65
N ASP A 104 -22.98 -29.85 -2.59
CA ASP A 104 -22.37 -29.18 -1.43
C ASP A 104 -22.82 -27.72 -1.24
N PRO A 105 -23.05 -26.90 -2.30
CA PRO A 105 -23.61 -25.57 -2.15
C PRO A 105 -24.96 -25.60 -1.44
N ASP A 106 -25.89 -26.43 -1.90
CA ASP A 106 -27.25 -26.53 -1.34
C ASP A 106 -27.22 -27.01 0.12
N ARG A 107 -26.38 -28.00 0.44
CA ARG A 107 -26.20 -28.47 1.81
C ARG A 107 -25.63 -27.39 2.73
N ARG A 108 -24.67 -26.58 2.24
CA ARG A 108 -24.06 -25.48 3.02
C ARG A 108 -25.04 -24.34 3.23
N ASP A 109 -25.80 -23.98 2.20
CA ASP A 109 -26.80 -22.92 2.29
C ASP A 109 -27.91 -23.33 3.25
N HIS A 110 -28.42 -24.56 3.16
CA HIS A 110 -29.40 -25.10 4.09
C HIS A 110 -28.89 -25.12 5.54
N PHE A 111 -27.67 -25.61 5.76
CA PHE A 111 -27.04 -25.62 7.08
C PHE A 111 -26.87 -24.20 7.65
N SER A 112 -26.42 -23.24 6.83
CA SER A 112 -26.23 -21.85 7.26
C SER A 112 -27.56 -21.18 7.62
N LEU A 113 -28.59 -21.39 6.80
CA LEU A 113 -29.93 -20.87 7.06
C LEU A 113 -30.52 -21.47 8.35
N MET A 114 -30.37 -22.78 8.55
CA MET A 114 -30.87 -23.46 9.75
C MET A 114 -30.15 -22.96 11.01
N THR A 115 -28.84 -22.74 10.94
CA THR A 115 -28.05 -22.19 12.07
C THR A 115 -28.49 -20.77 12.42
N LEU A 116 -28.67 -19.90 11.42
CA LEU A 116 -29.11 -18.51 11.62
C LEU A 116 -30.54 -18.43 12.19
N LEU A 117 -31.44 -19.32 11.75
CA LEU A 117 -32.81 -19.38 12.28
C LEU A 117 -32.82 -19.86 13.74
N MET A 118 -32.04 -20.90 14.06
CA MET A 118 -31.91 -21.37 15.44
C MET A 118 -31.27 -20.31 16.36
N GLU A 119 -30.32 -19.51 15.87
CA GLU A 119 -29.74 -18.40 16.65
C GLU A 119 -30.75 -17.29 16.94
N GLN A 120 -31.63 -16.95 15.99
CA GLN A 120 -32.69 -15.96 16.20
C GLN A 120 -33.71 -16.39 17.27
N ASP A 121 -34.04 -17.67 17.33
CA ASP A 121 -34.94 -18.21 18.36
C ASP A 121 -34.33 -18.18 19.78
N THR A 122 -32.99 -18.18 19.90
CA THR A 122 -32.32 -18.08 21.21
C THR A 122 -32.25 -16.65 21.79
N CYS A 123 -32.43 -15.61 20.98
CA CYS A 123 -32.43 -14.22 21.48
C CYS A 123 -33.77 -13.85 22.16
N VAL A 124 -34.84 -14.57 21.84
CA VAL A 124 -36.17 -14.37 22.44
C VAL A 124 -36.21 -14.96 23.87
N TYR A 125 -35.44 -16.01 24.15
CA TYR A 125 -35.46 -16.70 25.44
C TYR A 125 -34.54 -16.10 26.53
N SER A 126 -33.62 -15.20 26.18
CA SER A 126 -32.74 -14.54 27.17
C SER A 126 -33.28 -13.20 27.68
N SER A 127 -34.44 -12.74 27.17
CA SER A 127 -35.08 -11.48 27.56
C SER A 127 -36.23 -11.65 28.57
N THR A 128 -36.51 -12.88 29.00
CA THR A 128 -37.52 -13.20 30.02
C THR A 128 -36.91 -14.08 31.10
N ASN A 129 -36.07 -13.50 31.95
CA ASN A 129 -35.85 -13.91 33.33
C ASN A 129 -35.34 -12.71 34.14
#